data_AF-A0AAV4AD58-F1
#
_entry.id   AF-A0AAV4AD58-F1
#
_cell.length_a   1.000
_cell.length_b   1.000
_cell.length_c   1.000
_cell.angle_alpha   90.00
_cell.angle_beta   90.00
_cell.angle_gamma   90.00
#
_symmetry.space_group_name_H-M   'P 1'
#
loop_
_entity.id
_entity.type
_entity.pdbx_description
1 polymer ?
#
loop_
_entity_poly.entity_id
_entity_poly.type
_entity_poly.pdbx_seq_one_letter_code
_entity_poly.pdbx_strand_id
1 'polypeptide(L)'
;MSKRITPFASRYCSTLDRLKEAIRRKRPGLLRRGVVLQPDNAALHSANLTKQWLHAALRRMAFETEDDLISELRNWFDNLDVDFFRVGINSLLPCSQKRIDLQPRGLR
;
A
#
# COMPACT_ATOMS: atom_id res chain seq x y z
N MET A 1 20.13 -2.23 -28.80
CA MET A 1 18.71 -1.89 -28.56
C MET A 1 18.57 -1.36 -27.13
N SER A 2 18.47 -0.03 -26.96
CA SER A 2 18.29 0.56 -25.63
C SER A 2 16.84 0.35 -25.20
N LYS A 3 16.60 -0.48 -24.18
CA LYS A 3 15.26 -0.64 -23.58
C LYS A 3 14.84 0.73 -23.08
N ARG A 4 13.79 1.33 -23.65
CA ARG A 4 13.14 2.52 -23.09
C ARG A 4 12.57 2.11 -21.72
N ILE A 5 13.36 2.29 -20.67
CA ILE A 5 12.85 2.25 -19.30
C ILE A 5 11.92 3.46 -19.22
N THR A 6 10.61 3.21 -19.18
CA THR A 6 9.63 4.26 -18.94
C THR A 6 10.00 4.97 -17.62
N PRO A 7 9.94 6.32 -17.56
CA PRO A 7 10.36 7.09 -16.37
C PRO A 7 9.73 6.58 -15.06
N PHE A 8 8.55 5.97 -15.16
CA PHE A 8 7.79 5.37 -14.08
C PHE A 8 8.43 4.12 -13.47
N ALA A 9 8.98 3.23 -14.29
CA ALA A 9 9.64 2.02 -13.78
C ALA A 9 10.89 2.39 -12.97
N SER A 10 11.67 3.38 -13.44
CA SER A 10 12.83 3.90 -12.72
C SER A 10 12.45 4.55 -11.38
N ARG A 11 11.36 5.33 -11.36
CA ARG A 11 10.81 5.93 -10.13
C ARG A 11 10.34 4.85 -9.15
N TYR A 12 9.65 3.82 -9.62
CA TYR A 12 9.17 2.74 -8.77
C TYR A 12 10.34 1.93 -8.17
N CYS A 13 11.36 1.59 -8.96
CA CYS A 13 12.59 0.95 -8.45
C CYS A 13 13.25 1.81 -7.37
N SER A 14 13.37 3.12 -7.60
CA SER A 14 13.93 4.06 -6.62
C SER A 14 13.11 4.08 -5.31
N THR A 15 11.79 3.97 -5.39
CA THR A 15 10.90 3.84 -4.22
C THR A 15 11.13 2.53 -3.49
N LEU A 16 11.32 1.41 -4.21
CA LEU A 16 11.63 0.11 -3.60
C LEU A 16 12.99 0.11 -2.88
N ASP A 17 13.99 0.79 -3.42
CA ASP A 17 15.29 0.95 -2.75
C ASP A 17 15.15 1.74 -1.45
N ARG A 18 14.41 2.85 -1.49
CA ARG A 18 14.08 3.64 -0.28
C ARG A 18 13.29 2.83 0.74
N LEU A 19 12.35 2.00 0.29
CA LEU A 19 11.58 1.11 1.15
C LEU A 19 12.47 0.07 1.82
N LYS A 20 13.39 -0.55 1.07
CA LYS A 20 14.35 -1.53 1.60
C LYS A 20 15.22 -0.91 2.71
N GLU A 21 15.72 0.30 2.48
CA GLU A 21 16.51 1.03 3.48
C GLU A 21 15.67 1.43 4.71
N ALA A 22 14.42 1.85 4.50
CA ALA A 22 13.51 2.13 5.60
C ALA A 22 13.22 0.88 6.45
N ILE A 23 13.01 -0.29 5.83
CA ILE A 23 12.84 -1.56 6.54
C ILE A 23 14.12 -1.90 7.31
N ARG A 24 15.30 -1.78 6.70
CA ARG A 24 16.59 -2.03 7.36
C ARG A 24 16.75 -1.21 8.63
N ARG A 25 16.38 0.08 8.59
CA ARG A 25 16.47 0.99 9.73
C ARG A 25 15.38 0.78 10.78
N LYS A 26 14.11 0.70 10.36
CA LYS A 26 12.96 0.68 11.27
C LYS A 26 12.63 -0.71 11.80
N ARG A 27 13.04 -1.80 11.11
CA ARG A 27 12.78 -3.19 11.49
C ARG A 27 14.02 -4.08 11.33
N PRO A 28 15.03 -3.93 12.22
CA PRO A 28 16.25 -4.73 12.18
C PRO A 28 15.97 -6.23 12.14
N GLY A 29 16.71 -6.97 11.31
CA GLY A 29 16.56 -8.42 11.16
C GLY A 29 15.40 -8.89 10.27
N LEU A 30 14.45 -8.02 9.91
CA LEU A 30 13.30 -8.41 9.08
C LEU A 30 13.73 -8.82 7.66
N LEU A 31 14.70 -8.11 7.06
CA LEU A 31 15.24 -8.47 5.74
C LEU A 31 15.91 -9.85 5.72
N ARG A 32 16.48 -10.31 6.84
CA ARG A 32 17.10 -11.65 6.93
C ARG A 32 16.06 -12.77 6.95
N ARG A 33 14.86 -12.49 7.48
CA ARG A 33 13.75 -13.44 7.57
C ARG A 33 12.98 -13.58 6.25
N GLY A 34 13.25 -12.70 5.29
CA GLY A 34 12.48 -12.57 4.06
C GLY A 34 11.29 -11.63 4.23
N VAL A 35 11.02 -10.86 3.19
CA VAL A 35 9.88 -9.93 3.11
C VAL A 35 9.08 -10.28 1.87
N VAL A 36 7.78 -10.49 2.04
CA VAL A 36 6.84 -10.66 0.92
C VAL A 36 6.24 -9.31 0.61
N LEU A 37 6.43 -8.84 -0.62
CA LEU A 37 5.76 -7.66 -1.14
C LEU A 37 4.48 -8.13 -1.85
N GLN A 38 3.33 -7.63 -1.41
CA GLN A 38 2.04 -7.83 -2.09
C GLN A 38 1.62 -6.53 -2.78
N PRO A 39 2.14 -6.23 -3.98
CA PRO A 39 1.60 -5.15 -4.79
C PRO A 39 0.27 -5.60 -5.42
N ASP A 40 -0.60 -4.64 -5.73
CA ASP A 40 -1.71 -4.90 -6.67
C ASP A 40 -1.14 -4.99 -8.10
N ASN A 41 -1.77 -5.78 -8.97
CA ASN A 41 -1.40 -5.89 -10.40
C ASN A 41 -1.83 -4.65 -11.21
N ALA A 42 -2.09 -3.52 -10.54
CA ALA A 42 -2.47 -2.28 -11.17
C ALA A 42 -1.28 -1.65 -11.89
N ALA A 43 -1.49 -1.22 -13.15
CA ALA A 43 -0.48 -0.48 -13.89
C ALA A 43 -0.05 0.84 -13.20
N LEU A 44 -0.84 1.38 -12.25
CA LEU A 44 -0.44 2.50 -11.37
C LEU A 44 -1.37 2.77 -10.16
N HIS A 45 -1.84 1.77 -9.40
CA HIS A 45 -2.71 1.93 -8.20
C HIS A 45 -4.21 2.23 -8.43
N SER A 46 -4.93 1.28 -9.03
CA SER A 46 -6.38 1.39 -9.30
C SER A 46 -7.28 0.76 -8.22
N ALA A 47 -6.77 0.43 -7.03
CA ALA A 47 -7.59 -0.20 -6.00
C ALA A 47 -8.72 0.74 -5.56
N ASN A 48 -9.96 0.33 -5.82
CA ASN A 48 -11.16 1.09 -5.47
C ASN A 48 -11.22 1.43 -3.98
N LEU A 49 -10.61 0.61 -3.12
CA LEU A 49 -10.53 0.87 -1.68
C LEU A 49 -9.65 2.09 -1.35
N THR A 50 -8.50 2.23 -2.01
CA THR A 50 -7.61 3.38 -1.84
C THR A 50 -8.26 4.64 -2.40
N LYS A 51 -8.96 4.53 -3.54
CA LYS A 51 -9.75 5.64 -4.10
C LYS A 51 -10.92 6.02 -3.20
N GLN A 52 -11.66 5.05 -2.67
CA GLN A 52 -12.78 5.29 -1.75
C GLN A 52 -12.31 5.86 -0.42
N TRP A 53 -11.18 5.39 0.11
CA TRP A 53 -10.59 5.95 1.32
C TRP A 53 -10.06 7.36 1.07
N LEU A 54 -9.28 7.60 0.02
CA LEU A 54 -8.84 8.96 -0.35
C LEU A 54 -10.06 9.87 -0.58
N HIS A 55 -11.09 9.37 -1.26
CA HIS A 55 -12.32 10.10 -1.52
C HIS A 55 -13.20 10.29 -0.27
N ALA A 56 -13.05 9.47 0.78
CA ALA A 56 -13.78 9.60 2.05
C ALA A 56 -13.01 10.45 3.07
N ALA A 57 -11.72 10.20 3.22
CA ALA A 57 -10.80 10.90 4.12
C ALA A 57 -10.52 12.33 3.63
N LEU A 58 -10.32 12.54 2.33
CA LEU A 58 -10.03 13.86 1.77
C LEU A 58 -11.31 14.63 1.36
N ARG A 59 -12.51 14.03 1.50
CA ARG A 59 -13.78 14.62 1.00
C ARG A 59 -14.13 15.97 1.63
N ARG A 60 -13.55 16.29 2.78
CA ARG A 60 -13.78 17.54 3.53
C ARG A 60 -12.50 18.34 3.75
N MET A 61 -11.40 17.93 3.14
CA MET A 61 -10.10 18.57 3.32
C MET A 61 -9.75 19.30 2.04
N ALA A 62 -9.74 20.63 2.11
CA ALA A 62 -9.07 21.45 1.12
C ALA A 62 -7.65 21.68 1.63
N PHE A 63 -6.66 21.41 0.78
CA PHE A 63 -5.26 21.69 1.06
C PHE A 63 -4.84 22.85 0.17
N GLU A 64 -4.24 23.88 0.75
CA GLU A 64 -3.76 25.03 -0.02
C GLU A 64 -2.42 24.70 -0.68
N THR A 65 -1.59 23.86 -0.02
CA THR A 65 -0.27 23.46 -0.50
C THR A 65 -0.01 21.95 -0.40
N GLU A 66 1.03 21.48 -1.10
CA GLU A 66 1.52 20.10 -0.95
C GLU A 66 2.04 19.82 0.46
N ASP A 67 2.62 20.82 1.12
CA ASP A 67 3.11 20.71 2.49
C ASP A 67 1.97 20.51 3.50
N ASP A 68 0.81 21.14 3.27
CA ASP A 68 -0.38 20.93 4.10
C ASP A 68 -0.88 19.48 3.98
N LEU A 69 -0.93 18.96 2.75
CA LEU A 69 -1.30 17.57 2.50
C LEU A 69 -0.31 16.61 3.17
N ILE A 70 1.00 16.84 3.02
CA ILE A 70 2.03 15.99 3.63
C ILE A 70 1.92 16.01 5.15
N SER A 71 1.71 17.20 5.74
CA SER A 71 1.61 17.38 7.18
C SER A 71 0.39 16.67 7.74
N GLU A 72 -0.76 16.81 7.09
CA GLU A 72 -1.97 16.12 7.50
C GLU A 72 -1.85 14.60 7.37
N LEU A 73 -1.26 14.11 6.27
CA LEU A 73 -1.01 12.68 6.11
C LEU A 73 -0.11 12.13 7.22
N ARG A 74 0.94 12.87 7.60
CA ARG A 74 1.82 12.49 8.73
C ARG A 74 1.04 12.44 10.04
N ASN A 75 0.29 13.50 10.33
CA ASN A 75 -0.57 13.57 11.51
C ASN A 75 -1.53 12.38 11.58
N TRP A 76 -2.17 12.03 10.46
CA TRP A 76 -3.03 10.86 10.39
C TRP A 76 -2.28 9.56 10.73
N PHE A 77 -1.12 9.32 10.12
CA PHE A 77 -0.31 8.12 10.41
C PHE A 77 0.16 8.06 11.86
N ASP A 78 0.51 9.20 12.46
CA ASP A 78 1.00 9.28 13.84
C ASP A 78 -0.11 9.04 14.87
N ASN A 79 -1.37 9.30 14.51
CA ASN A 79 -2.54 9.07 15.36
C ASN A 79 -3.20 7.70 15.14
N LEU A 80 -2.62 6.82 14.31
CA LEU A 80 -3.14 5.47 14.14
C LEU A 80 -2.92 4.63 15.40
N ASP A 81 -3.92 3.81 15.70
CA ASP A 81 -3.75 2.74 16.69
C ASP A 81 -2.59 1.82 16.29
N VAL A 82 -1.77 1.41 17.26
CA VAL A 82 -0.58 0.58 17.02
C VAL A 82 -0.93 -0.75 16.33
N ASP A 83 -2.15 -1.24 16.52
CA ASP A 83 -2.65 -2.48 15.96
C ASP A 83 -3.38 -2.29 14.63
N PHE A 84 -3.58 -1.05 14.17
CA PHE A 84 -4.29 -0.73 12.93
C PHE A 84 -3.79 -1.58 11.75
N PHE A 85 -2.48 -1.58 11.50
CA PHE A 85 -1.90 -2.36 10.39
C PHE A 85 -1.95 -3.86 10.64
N ARG A 86 -1.87 -4.31 11.90
CA ARG A 86 -1.95 -5.73 12.27
C ARG A 86 -3.35 -6.27 12.02
N VAL A 87 -4.38 -5.55 12.44
CA VAL A 87 -5.80 -5.87 12.19
C VAL A 87 -6.06 -5.92 10.69
N GLY A 88 -5.57 -4.92 9.94
CA GLY A 88 -5.67 -4.88 8.49
C GLY A 88 -5.07 -6.12 7.82
N ILE A 89 -3.83 -6.49 8.15
CA ILE A 89 -3.16 -7.69 7.59
C ILE A 89 -3.90 -8.97 7.98
N ASN A 90 -4.32 -9.12 9.23
CA ASN A 90 -5.01 -10.32 9.71
C ASN A 90 -6.38 -10.51 9.04
N SER A 91 -7.01 -9.43 8.56
CA SER A 91 -8.27 -9.50 7.81
C SER A 91 -8.15 -10.15 6.43
N LEU A 92 -6.93 -10.31 5.88
CA LEU A 92 -6.70 -10.89 4.56
C LEU A 92 -7.17 -12.35 4.44
N LEU A 93 -7.02 -13.14 5.51
CA LEU A 93 -7.45 -14.53 5.53
C LEU A 93 -8.98 -14.66 5.47
N PRO A 94 -9.76 -14.02 6.36
CA PRO A 94 -11.22 -13.98 6.24
C PRO A 94 -11.71 -13.45 4.89
N CYS A 95 -11.06 -12.41 4.35
CA CYS A 95 -11.43 -11.85 3.06
C CYS A 95 -11.19 -12.84 1.91
N SER A 96 -10.07 -13.56 1.94
CA SER A 96 -9.76 -14.60 0.95
C SER A 96 -10.76 -15.76 1.03
N GLN A 97 -11.11 -16.21 2.24
CA GLN A 97 -12.07 -17.29 2.44
C GLN A 97 -13.45 -16.93 1.91
N LYS A 98 -13.96 -15.73 2.24
CA LYS A 98 -15.23 -15.23 1.69
C LYS A 98 -15.24 -15.25 0.16
N ARG A 99 -14.13 -14.89 -0.48
CA ARG A 99 -14.03 -14.91 -1.95
C ARG A 99 -14.09 -16.33 -2.51
N ILE A 100 -13.48 -17.30 -1.84
CA ILE A 100 -13.56 -18.72 -2.22
C ILE A 100 -15.00 -19.23 -2.07
N ASP A 101 -15.65 -18.90 -0.95
CA ASP A 101 -17.01 -19.35 -0.65
C ASP A 101 -18.05 -18.78 -1.64
N LEU A 102 -17.79 -17.58 -2.16
CA LEU A 102 -18.62 -16.91 -3.17
C LEU A 102 -18.37 -17.39 -4.60
N GLN A 103 -17.32 -18.16 -4.87
CA GLN A 103 -17.13 -18.75 -6.19
C GLN A 103 -18.11 -19.92 -6.38
N PRO A 104 -18.97 -19.92 -7.41
CA PRO A 104 -19.87 -21.03 -7.65
C PRO A 104 -19.05 -22.30 -7.87
N ARG A 105 -19.35 -23.35 -7.10
CA ARG A 105 -18.74 -24.68 -7.25
C ARG A 105 -19.18 -25.27 -8.59
N GLY A 106 -18.47 -24.97 -9.68
CA GLY A 106 -18.81 -25.54 -10.98
C GLY A 106 -18.23 -24.83 -12.19
N LEU A 107 -16.90 -24.71 -12.27
CA LEU A 107 -16.18 -24.63 -13.53
C LEU A 107 -14.88 -25.44 -13.38
N ARG A 108 -15.01 -26.76 -13.51
CA ARG A 108 -13.95 -27.65 -14.02
C ARG A 108 -14.46 -28.25 -15.31
#